data_AF-A0A7Z9XGW7-F1
#
_entry.id   AF-A0A7Z9XGW7-F1
#
_cell.length_a   1.000
_cell.length_b   1.000
_cell.length_c   1.000
_cell.angle_alpha   90.00
_cell.angle_beta   90.00
_cell.angle_gamma   90.00
#
_symmetry.space_group_name_H-M   'P 1'
#
loop_
_entity.id
_entity.type
_entity.pdbx_description
1 polymer ?
#
loop_
_entity_poly.entity_id
_entity_poly.type
_entity_poly.pdbx_seq_one_letter_code
_entity_poly.pdbx_strand_id
1 'polypeptide(L)'
;RELLARVRETAQGAYAHQDLPFEKLIEALNPERDPNRNPLFQVEFAFQNPPIPVMEASGLTLIPLPVAERTEEFDLSLNIVDDEQILIASFEYNTDLFDDATITRMIGHFQTLLEGIVANPEQCLSELPLLTDAERHQLLVEWNATRADFPKGLCIHEVFESQVEQTPDAVAVVFEDKRLSYRELNQQANQLAHYLQKLGVGPEVLVGICVERSLEMVVGVLGILKAGGAHVPLDPTYPKSRLAFMLKDARPSVLITQSHLVESLPEHRALVVCLDTDWEVIARESRETPVSQVTADNLAYVIYTSGTTGQPKGVLGLHRGTINRFSWMWKVYPFGKEELCCQKTSLNFVDSVWEIFGPLLKGVPVLIIPDEVVKDPVQLVETLAKHNVTRIVLVPSLLRAILDTYDDLQKRLPDLQIWVSSGEALLGDIVRRFREIMPSSVLLNLYGSTEVSADVTWYDVTLDTTDVAPVPIGRPLSNTQIYILDRYLQPVPVGVPGEL
;
A
#
# COMPACT_ATOMS: atom_id res chain seq x y z
N ARG A 1 -39.90 5.12 -1.77
CA ARG A 1 -40.98 6.15 -1.90
C ARG A 1 -40.83 7.39 -1.00
N GLU A 2 -40.37 7.28 0.24
CA GLU A 2 -40.28 8.42 1.18
C GLU A 2 -39.46 9.60 0.62
N LEU A 3 -38.32 9.33 -0.02
CA LEU A 3 -37.49 10.36 -0.64
C LEU A 3 -38.27 11.17 -1.71
N LEU A 4 -39.04 10.50 -2.57
CA LEU A 4 -39.82 11.16 -3.62
C LEU A 4 -40.87 12.10 -3.02
N ALA A 5 -41.55 11.68 -1.96
CA ALA A 5 -42.52 12.51 -1.27
C ALA A 5 -41.86 13.77 -0.68
N ARG A 6 -40.70 13.60 -0.02
CA ARG A 6 -39.92 14.70 0.54
C ARG A 6 -39.41 15.66 -0.52
N VAL A 7 -38.83 15.15 -1.62
CA VAL A 7 -38.33 15.98 -2.73
C VAL A 7 -39.48 16.77 -3.37
N ARG A 8 -40.65 16.14 -3.57
CA ARG A 8 -41.84 16.81 -4.10
C ARG A 8 -42.31 17.95 -3.18
N GLU A 9 -42.38 17.70 -1.87
CA GLU A 9 -42.79 18.72 -0.90
C GLU A 9 -41.81 19.91 -0.90
N THR A 10 -40.50 19.63 -0.86
CA THR A 10 -39.45 20.67 -0.94
C THR A 10 -39.53 21.47 -2.24
N ALA A 11 -39.67 20.80 -3.39
CA ALA A 11 -39.73 21.47 -4.69
C ALA A 11 -40.98 22.34 -4.82
N GLN A 12 -42.16 21.86 -4.39
CA GLN A 12 -43.39 22.65 -4.38
C GLN A 12 -43.30 23.87 -3.46
N GLY A 13 -42.66 23.73 -2.30
CA GLY A 13 -42.37 24.84 -1.41
C GLY A 13 -41.47 25.89 -2.07
N ALA A 14 -40.43 25.47 -2.79
CA ALA A 14 -39.56 26.37 -3.55
C ALA A 14 -40.31 27.08 -4.69
N TYR A 15 -41.14 26.36 -5.47
CA TYR A 15 -41.91 26.93 -6.57
C TYR A 15 -42.91 28.00 -6.13
N ALA A 16 -43.44 27.91 -4.91
CA ALA A 16 -44.31 28.95 -4.34
C ALA A 16 -43.59 30.30 -4.15
N HIS A 17 -42.26 30.31 -4.23
CA HIS A 17 -41.39 31.49 -4.08
C HIS A 17 -40.48 31.74 -5.29
N GLN A 18 -40.80 31.15 -6.45
CA GLN A 18 -39.95 31.24 -7.66
C GLN A 18 -39.77 32.67 -8.22
N ASP A 19 -40.66 33.60 -7.87
CA ASP A 19 -40.57 35.00 -8.30
C ASP A 19 -39.47 35.78 -7.56
N LEU A 20 -38.84 35.20 -6.54
CA LEU A 20 -37.72 35.83 -5.83
C LEU A 20 -36.46 35.80 -6.73
N PRO A 21 -35.87 36.96 -7.08
CA PRO A 21 -34.64 36.98 -7.87
C PRO A 21 -33.49 36.26 -7.17
N PHE A 22 -32.75 35.43 -7.90
CA PHE A 22 -31.66 34.63 -7.36
C PHE A 22 -30.56 35.50 -6.73
N GLU A 23 -30.26 36.67 -7.31
CA GLU A 23 -29.27 37.60 -6.78
C GLU A 23 -29.66 38.14 -5.40
N LYS A 24 -30.97 38.31 -5.14
CA LYS A 24 -31.48 38.74 -3.83
C LYS A 24 -31.35 37.63 -2.79
N LEU A 25 -31.48 36.37 -3.21
CA LEU A 25 -31.26 35.22 -2.34
C LEU A 25 -29.77 35.12 -1.93
N ILE A 26 -28.84 35.29 -2.88
CA ILE A 26 -27.40 35.31 -2.61
C ILE A 26 -27.07 36.47 -1.65
N GLU A 27 -27.61 37.67 -1.89
CA GLU A 27 -27.40 38.83 -1.02
C GLU A 27 -27.88 38.56 0.42
N ALA A 28 -29.03 37.89 0.58
CA ALA A 28 -29.61 37.59 1.88
C ALA A 28 -28.87 36.46 2.63
N LEU A 29 -28.45 35.41 1.93
CA LEU A 29 -27.71 34.29 2.52
C LEU A 29 -26.24 34.62 2.78
N ASN A 30 -25.69 35.57 2.01
CA ASN A 30 -24.30 36.03 2.06
C ASN A 30 -23.29 34.89 2.23
N PRO A 31 -23.27 33.91 1.30
CA PRO A 31 -22.33 32.80 1.35
C PRO A 31 -20.89 33.29 1.19
N GLU A 32 -19.94 32.48 1.66
CA GLU A 32 -18.51 32.71 1.40
C GLU A 32 -18.27 32.74 -0.12
N ARG A 33 -17.59 33.79 -0.59
CA ARG A 33 -17.39 34.00 -2.03
C ARG A 33 -16.12 33.29 -2.48
N ASP A 34 -16.27 32.35 -3.40
CA ASP A 34 -15.19 31.75 -4.16
C ASP A 34 -15.31 32.20 -5.63
N PRO A 35 -14.31 32.89 -6.20
CA PRO A 35 -14.36 33.33 -7.60
C PRO A 35 -14.41 32.17 -8.61
N ASN A 36 -14.06 30.95 -8.19
CA ASN A 36 -14.02 29.77 -9.05
C ASN A 36 -15.29 28.89 -8.94
N ARG A 37 -16.30 29.30 -8.15
CA ARG A 37 -17.50 28.50 -7.93
C ARG A 37 -18.76 29.34 -7.94
N ASN A 38 -19.85 28.75 -8.40
CA ASN A 38 -21.18 29.33 -8.24
C ASN A 38 -21.54 29.40 -6.73
N PRO A 39 -22.10 30.52 -6.24
CA PRO A 39 -22.21 30.82 -4.81
C PRO A 39 -23.10 29.90 -3.96
N LEU A 40 -24.03 29.16 -4.56
CA LEU A 40 -24.99 28.34 -3.80
C LEU A 40 -25.01 26.86 -4.20
N PHE A 41 -24.86 26.56 -5.49
CA PHE A 41 -24.88 25.19 -6.00
C PHE A 41 -24.03 25.07 -7.26
N GLN A 42 -23.47 23.89 -7.48
CA GLN A 42 -22.57 23.61 -8.61
C GLN A 42 -23.21 22.71 -9.67
N VAL A 43 -24.33 22.06 -9.31
CA VAL A 43 -25.05 21.14 -10.18
C VAL A 43 -26.46 21.65 -10.41
N GLU A 44 -26.82 21.79 -11.68
CA GLU A 44 -28.16 22.18 -12.11
C GLU A 44 -28.95 20.97 -12.60
N PHE A 45 -30.25 20.98 -12.32
CA PHE A 45 -31.21 20.04 -12.91
C PHE A 45 -32.38 20.82 -13.47
N ALA A 46 -32.61 20.69 -14.78
CA ALA A 46 -33.76 21.26 -15.45
C ALA A 46 -34.62 20.17 -16.10
N PHE A 47 -35.93 20.30 -15.93
CA PHE A 47 -36.92 19.45 -16.57
C PHE A 47 -37.87 20.34 -17.38
N GLN A 48 -37.86 20.18 -18.70
CA GLN A 48 -38.65 20.97 -19.64
C GLN A 48 -39.74 20.10 -20.28
N ASN A 49 -40.97 20.62 -20.28
CA ASN A 49 -42.09 20.11 -21.07
C ASN A 49 -42.13 20.83 -22.44
N PRO A 50 -42.72 20.22 -23.48
CA PRO A 50 -42.14 19.91 -24.79
C PRO A 50 -41.55 21.08 -25.60
N PRO A 51 -40.74 20.78 -26.65
CA PRO A 51 -39.95 21.77 -27.37
C PRO A 51 -40.80 22.85 -28.07
N ILE A 52 -40.14 23.96 -28.41
CA ILE A 52 -40.69 25.02 -29.25
C ILE A 52 -41.28 24.36 -30.53
N PRO A 53 -42.59 24.49 -30.78
CA PRO A 53 -43.22 23.83 -31.92
C PRO A 53 -42.61 24.31 -33.24
N VAL A 54 -42.55 23.42 -34.24
CA VAL A 54 -42.22 23.78 -35.62
C VAL A 54 -43.17 24.88 -36.06
N MET A 55 -42.63 26.08 -36.31
CA MET A 55 -43.43 27.21 -36.74
C MET A 55 -43.61 27.13 -38.25
N GLU A 56 -44.86 26.98 -38.68
CA GLU A 56 -45.23 27.19 -40.08
C GLU A 56 -45.63 28.66 -40.28
N ALA A 57 -44.91 29.34 -41.17
CA ALA A 57 -45.22 30.72 -41.53
C ALA A 57 -45.12 30.90 -43.04
N SER A 58 -46.22 31.30 -43.68
CA SER A 58 -46.24 31.75 -45.08
C SER A 58 -45.62 30.75 -46.09
N GLY A 59 -45.83 29.44 -45.90
CA GLY A 59 -45.28 28.39 -46.77
C GLY A 59 -43.82 27.99 -46.48
N LEU A 60 -43.26 28.46 -45.36
CA LEU A 60 -41.95 28.08 -44.85
C LEU A 60 -42.10 27.27 -43.56
N THR A 61 -41.32 26.19 -43.46
CA THR A 61 -41.14 25.40 -42.23
C THR A 61 -39.90 25.88 -41.49
N LEU A 62 -40.07 26.43 -40.30
CA LEU A 62 -38.97 26.85 -39.42
C LEU A 62 -38.64 25.70 -38.46
N ILE A 63 -37.43 25.15 -38.60
CA ILE A 63 -36.90 24.10 -37.71
C ILE A 63 -35.90 24.77 -36.76
N PRO A 64 -36.04 24.63 -35.43
CA PRO A 64 -35.03 25.07 -34.48
C PRO A 64 -33.69 24.42 -34.83
N LEU A 65 -32.66 25.23 -35.11
CA LEU A 65 -31.29 24.75 -35.20
C LEU A 65 -30.68 24.87 -33.81
N PRO A 66 -30.37 23.77 -33.12
CA PRO A 66 -29.65 23.85 -31.87
C PRO A 66 -28.28 24.46 -32.13
N VAL A 67 -28.04 25.64 -31.55
CA VAL A 67 -26.70 26.22 -31.48
C VAL A 67 -26.11 25.71 -30.18
N ALA A 68 -24.94 25.08 -30.24
CA ALA A 68 -24.22 24.74 -29.02
C ALA A 68 -23.80 26.06 -28.34
N GLU A 69 -24.53 26.46 -27.30
CA GLU A 69 -24.07 27.51 -26.39
C GLU A 69 -22.83 26.96 -25.68
N ARG A 70 -21.72 27.69 -25.78
CA ARG A 70 -20.41 27.29 -25.22
C ARG A 70 -20.10 28.03 -23.92
N THR A 71 -21.13 28.55 -23.25
CA THR A 71 -20.99 29.31 -22.02
C THR A 71 -21.52 28.47 -20.88
N GLU A 72 -20.60 27.87 -20.14
CA GLU A 72 -20.88 27.07 -18.96
C GLU A 72 -21.15 27.99 -17.77
N GLU A 73 -22.32 27.87 -17.13
CA GLU A 73 -22.67 28.61 -15.90
C GLU A 73 -22.47 27.79 -14.61
N PHE A 74 -22.37 26.46 -14.75
CA PHE A 74 -22.29 25.47 -13.66
C PHE A 74 -21.24 24.40 -13.94
N ASP A 75 -20.83 23.67 -12.90
CA ASP A 75 -19.86 22.57 -13.05
C ASP A 75 -20.49 21.41 -13.85
N LEU A 76 -21.79 21.13 -13.62
CA LEU A 76 -22.56 20.10 -14.30
C LEU A 76 -24.06 20.48 -14.36
N SER A 77 -24.66 20.46 -15.54
CA SER A 77 -26.10 20.64 -15.74
C SER A 77 -26.71 19.40 -16.39
N LEU A 78 -27.81 18.90 -15.82
CA LEU A 78 -28.64 17.84 -16.41
C LEU A 78 -29.96 18.45 -16.89
N ASN A 79 -30.12 18.47 -18.21
CA ASN A 79 -31.33 18.95 -18.89
C ASN A 79 -32.14 17.74 -19.37
N ILE A 80 -33.41 17.64 -18.97
CA ILE A 80 -34.33 16.60 -19.43
C ILE A 80 -35.50 17.25 -20.18
N VAL A 81 -35.73 16.79 -21.41
CA VAL A 81 -36.88 17.17 -22.24
C VAL A 81 -37.83 15.97 -22.36
N ASP A 82 -39.09 16.19 -22.04
CA ASP A 82 -40.17 15.23 -22.28
C ASP A 82 -40.75 15.44 -23.69
N ASP A 83 -40.46 14.51 -24.60
CA ASP A 83 -40.98 14.49 -25.99
C ASP A 83 -42.22 13.57 -26.12
N GLU A 84 -42.99 13.42 -25.04
CA GLU A 84 -44.19 12.58 -24.88
C GLU A 84 -43.97 11.06 -24.98
N GLN A 85 -43.01 10.60 -25.79
CA GLN A 85 -42.70 9.18 -26.01
C GLN A 85 -41.38 8.76 -25.36
N ILE A 86 -40.44 9.68 -25.25
CA ILE A 86 -39.10 9.46 -24.70
C ILE A 86 -38.69 10.65 -23.84
N LEU A 87 -37.89 10.37 -22.82
CA LEU A 87 -37.15 11.40 -22.10
C LEU A 87 -35.78 11.58 -22.77
N ILE A 88 -35.50 12.78 -23.23
CA ILE A 88 -34.20 13.15 -23.80
C ILE A 88 -33.41 13.85 -22.71
N ALA A 89 -32.36 13.21 -22.22
CA ALA A 89 -31.44 13.77 -21.23
C ALA A 89 -30.14 14.25 -21.91
N SER A 90 -29.72 15.47 -21.62
CA SER A 90 -28.43 16.02 -22.01
C SER A 90 -27.65 16.50 -20.80
N PHE A 91 -26.36 16.18 -20.76
CA PHE A 91 -25.42 16.68 -19.77
C PHE A 91 -24.54 17.75 -20.40
N GLU A 92 -24.47 18.90 -19.73
CA GLU A 92 -23.52 19.97 -20.00
C GLU A 92 -22.56 20.03 -18.83
N TYR A 93 -21.25 20.12 -19.06
CA TYR A 93 -20.26 19.97 -18.00
C TYR A 93 -19.00 20.76 -18.29
N ASN A 94 -18.35 21.18 -17.21
CA ASN A 94 -17.10 21.90 -17.28
C ASN A 94 -15.93 20.98 -17.64
N THR A 95 -15.29 21.21 -18.80
CA THR A 95 -14.19 20.38 -19.29
C THR A 95 -12.88 20.51 -18.51
N ASP A 96 -12.73 21.55 -17.69
CA ASP A 96 -11.61 21.65 -16.74
C ASP A 96 -11.81 20.71 -15.54
N LEU A 97 -13.03 20.25 -15.29
CA LEU A 97 -13.39 19.37 -14.16
C LEU A 97 -13.71 17.93 -14.59
N PHE A 98 -14.33 17.74 -15.74
CA PHE A 98 -14.79 16.44 -16.21
C PHE A 98 -14.27 16.13 -17.61
N ASP A 99 -13.80 14.90 -17.80
CA ASP A 99 -13.57 14.35 -19.12
C ASP A 99 -14.83 13.64 -19.67
N ASP A 100 -14.91 13.51 -21.00
CA ASP A 100 -16.03 12.87 -21.69
C ASP A 100 -16.27 11.43 -21.19
N ALA A 101 -15.20 10.73 -20.81
CA ALA A 101 -15.28 9.36 -20.31
C ALA A 101 -16.00 9.30 -18.96
N THR A 102 -15.78 10.28 -18.08
CA THR A 102 -16.43 10.39 -16.77
C THR A 102 -17.91 10.67 -16.93
N ILE A 103 -18.28 11.60 -17.80
CA ILE A 103 -19.69 11.93 -18.06
C ILE A 103 -20.42 10.75 -18.72
N THR A 104 -19.76 10.06 -19.65
CA THR A 104 -20.31 8.83 -20.26
C THR A 104 -20.60 7.76 -19.20
N ARG A 105 -19.71 7.58 -18.21
CA ARG A 105 -19.97 6.66 -17.09
C ARG A 105 -21.14 7.12 -16.24
N MET A 106 -21.19 8.40 -15.88
CA MET A 106 -22.29 8.98 -15.09
C MET A 106 -23.66 8.84 -15.79
N ILE A 107 -23.72 8.98 -17.11
CA ILE A 107 -24.93 8.72 -17.90
C ILE A 107 -25.38 7.27 -17.72
N GLY A 108 -24.46 6.31 -17.85
CA GLY A 108 -24.75 4.89 -17.63
C GLY A 108 -25.22 4.59 -16.20
N HIS A 109 -24.64 5.26 -15.20
CA HIS A 109 -25.08 5.15 -13.81
C HIS A 109 -26.49 5.70 -13.61
N PHE A 110 -26.77 6.86 -14.19
CA PHE A 110 -28.08 7.50 -14.09
C PHE A 110 -29.16 6.63 -14.72
N GLN A 111 -28.91 6.06 -15.90
CA GLN A 111 -29.80 5.11 -16.55
C GLN A 111 -30.05 3.87 -15.68
N THR A 112 -28.98 3.25 -15.18
CA THR A 112 -29.08 2.07 -14.30
C THR A 112 -29.92 2.36 -13.05
N LEU A 113 -29.72 3.54 -12.45
CA LEU A 113 -30.46 3.97 -11.28
C LEU A 113 -31.95 4.18 -11.59
N LEU A 114 -32.28 4.84 -12.70
CA LEU A 114 -33.67 5.05 -13.13
C LEU A 114 -34.39 3.72 -13.39
N GLU A 115 -33.73 2.79 -14.09
CA GLU A 115 -34.27 1.45 -14.34
C GLU A 115 -34.50 0.69 -13.04
N GLY A 116 -33.56 0.75 -12.09
CA GLY A 116 -33.68 0.14 -10.77
C GLY A 116 -34.85 0.71 -9.97
N ILE A 117 -35.05 2.03 -9.98
CA ILE A 117 -36.16 2.71 -9.30
C ILE A 117 -37.51 2.26 -9.88
N VAL A 118 -37.63 2.19 -11.21
CA VAL A 118 -38.88 1.80 -11.88
C VAL A 118 -39.20 0.33 -11.64
N ALA A 119 -38.19 -0.54 -11.67
CA ALA A 119 -38.35 -1.96 -11.43
C ALA A 119 -38.78 -2.27 -9.97
N ASN A 120 -38.20 -1.58 -8.99
CA ASN A 120 -38.42 -1.84 -7.56
C ASN A 120 -38.67 -0.54 -6.75
N PRO A 121 -39.84 0.11 -6.88
CA PRO A 121 -40.08 1.44 -6.30
C PRO A 121 -40.16 1.49 -4.75
N GLU A 122 -40.30 0.32 -4.12
CA GLU A 122 -40.29 0.16 -2.64
C GLU A 122 -38.91 -0.20 -2.08
N GLN A 123 -37.90 -0.41 -2.94
CA GLN A 123 -36.55 -0.79 -2.51
C GLN A 123 -35.90 0.33 -1.68
N CYS A 124 -35.04 -0.08 -0.74
CA CYS A 124 -34.23 0.86 0.03
C CYS A 124 -33.29 1.63 -0.91
N LEU A 125 -33.13 2.95 -0.68
CA LEU A 125 -32.26 3.79 -1.49
C LEU A 125 -30.81 3.26 -1.55
N SER A 126 -30.29 2.74 -0.43
CA SER A 126 -28.93 2.22 -0.34
C SER A 126 -28.70 0.91 -1.11
N GLU A 127 -29.77 0.27 -1.59
CA GLU A 127 -29.69 -1.00 -2.32
C GLU A 127 -29.98 -0.82 -3.83
N LEU A 128 -30.40 0.38 -4.25
CA LEU A 128 -30.65 0.65 -5.66
C LEU A 128 -29.34 0.53 -6.46
N PRO A 129 -29.38 -0.11 -7.65
CA PRO A 129 -28.19 -0.27 -8.46
C PRO A 129 -27.74 1.09 -9.01
N LEU A 130 -26.44 1.37 -8.90
CA LEU A 130 -25.81 2.54 -9.52
C LEU A 130 -24.83 2.13 -10.60
N LEU A 131 -24.00 1.12 -10.33
CA LEU A 131 -23.03 0.61 -11.29
C LEU A 131 -23.73 -0.17 -12.39
N THR A 132 -23.28 0.06 -13.63
CA THR A 132 -23.61 -0.83 -14.75
C THR A 132 -23.06 -2.23 -14.48
N ASP A 133 -23.66 -3.27 -15.08
CA ASP A 133 -23.15 -4.64 -14.96
C ASP A 133 -21.69 -4.77 -15.44
N ALA A 134 -21.33 -4.04 -16.50
CA ALA A 134 -19.98 -4.03 -17.05
C ALA A 134 -18.96 -3.44 -16.07
N GLU A 135 -19.25 -2.27 -15.48
CA GLU A 135 -18.35 -1.66 -14.49
C GLU A 135 -18.29 -2.48 -13.21
N ARG A 136 -19.42 -3.02 -12.74
CA ARG A 136 -19.43 -3.92 -11.59
C ARG A 136 -18.55 -5.15 -11.83
N HIS A 137 -18.61 -5.74 -13.02
CA HIS A 137 -17.74 -6.85 -13.41
C HIS A 137 -16.26 -6.44 -13.43
N GLN A 138 -15.95 -5.27 -13.99
CA GLN A 138 -14.60 -4.73 -14.03
C GLN A 138 -14.01 -4.55 -12.62
N LEU A 139 -14.74 -3.89 -11.71
CA LEU A 139 -14.30 -3.61 -10.35
C LEU A 139 -14.13 -4.87 -9.51
N LEU A 140 -15.09 -5.81 -9.58
CA LEU A 140 -15.10 -6.98 -8.71
C LEU A 140 -14.32 -8.17 -9.24
N VAL A 141 -14.15 -8.28 -10.57
CA VAL A 141 -13.58 -9.47 -11.21
C VAL A 141 -12.32 -9.12 -12.00
N GLU A 142 -12.39 -8.23 -12.99
CA GLU A 142 -11.28 -8.04 -13.93
C GLU A 142 -10.04 -7.44 -13.25
N TRP A 143 -10.21 -6.37 -12.48
CA TRP A 143 -9.10 -5.74 -11.74
C TRP A 143 -8.58 -6.61 -10.60
N ASN A 144 -9.39 -7.57 -10.15
CA ASN A 144 -9.10 -8.49 -9.06
C ASN A 144 -8.71 -9.90 -9.54
N ALA A 145 -8.50 -10.08 -10.85
CA ALA A 145 -8.07 -11.34 -11.45
C ALA A 145 -6.56 -11.58 -11.27
N THR A 146 -6.09 -11.60 -10.02
CA THR A 146 -4.65 -11.60 -9.66
C THR A 146 -4.09 -12.96 -9.29
N ARG A 147 -4.86 -14.03 -9.53
CA ARG A 147 -4.47 -15.40 -9.18
C ARG A 147 -3.14 -15.78 -9.83
N ALA A 148 -2.16 -16.18 -9.02
CA ALA A 148 -0.86 -16.65 -9.50
C ALA A 148 -0.35 -17.80 -8.63
N ASP A 149 0.33 -18.75 -9.26
CA ASP A 149 0.98 -19.83 -8.52
C ASP A 149 2.21 -19.32 -7.75
N PHE A 150 2.39 -19.85 -6.54
CA PHE A 150 3.54 -19.59 -5.69
C PHE A 150 3.81 -20.79 -4.76
N PRO A 151 4.97 -20.88 -4.09
CA PRO A 151 5.32 -21.97 -3.17
C PRO A 151 4.52 -21.95 -1.84
N LYS A 152 3.18 -22.06 -1.94
CA LYS A 152 2.22 -21.88 -0.83
C LYS A 152 2.42 -22.76 0.40
N GLY A 153 3.11 -23.90 0.26
CA GLY A 153 3.35 -24.84 1.35
C GLY A 153 4.66 -24.65 2.09
N LEU A 154 5.53 -23.73 1.62
CA LEU A 154 6.86 -23.54 2.18
C LEU A 154 6.89 -22.37 3.16
N CYS A 155 7.69 -22.55 4.21
CA CYS A 155 8.09 -21.51 5.14
C CYS A 155 9.30 -20.74 4.60
N ILE A 156 9.55 -19.56 5.17
CA ILE A 156 10.66 -18.68 4.77
C ILE A 156 12.00 -19.41 4.89
N HIS A 157 12.24 -20.12 6.00
CA HIS A 157 13.51 -20.82 6.24
C HIS A 157 13.70 -22.02 5.31
N GLU A 158 12.63 -22.71 4.88
CA GLU A 158 12.72 -23.84 3.94
C GLU A 158 13.14 -23.37 2.53
N VAL A 159 12.64 -22.21 2.10
CA VAL A 159 13.09 -21.59 0.83
C VAL A 159 14.56 -21.15 0.95
N PHE A 160 14.98 -20.65 2.11
CA PHE A 160 16.37 -20.28 2.37
C PHE A 160 17.29 -21.50 2.33
N GLU A 161 16.91 -22.60 2.98
CA GLU A 161 17.65 -23.87 2.97
C GLU A 161 17.82 -24.42 1.55
N SER A 162 16.77 -24.35 0.74
CA SER A 162 16.84 -24.73 -0.68
C SER A 162 17.84 -23.86 -1.46
N GLN A 163 18.00 -22.59 -1.10
CA GLN A 163 19.01 -21.71 -1.70
C GLN A 163 20.43 -22.01 -1.19
N VAL A 164 20.58 -22.38 0.08
CA VAL A 164 21.87 -22.78 0.66
C VAL A 164 22.42 -24.00 -0.06
N GLU A 165 21.58 -24.97 -0.42
CA GLU A 165 22.00 -26.15 -1.20
C GLU A 165 22.47 -25.78 -2.61
N GLN A 166 21.89 -24.76 -3.23
CA GLN A 166 22.23 -24.31 -4.58
C GLN A 166 23.54 -23.53 -4.64
N THR A 167 23.78 -22.63 -3.68
CA THR A 167 24.93 -21.72 -3.69
C THR A 167 25.59 -21.59 -2.30
N PRO A 168 26.10 -22.68 -1.72
CA PRO A 168 26.51 -22.69 -0.32
C PRO A 168 27.68 -21.75 -0.01
N ASP A 169 28.61 -21.60 -0.95
CA ASP A 169 29.84 -20.84 -0.75
C ASP A 169 29.72 -19.39 -1.26
N ALA A 170 28.56 -19.01 -1.83
CA ALA A 170 28.27 -17.63 -2.18
C ALA A 170 28.07 -16.78 -0.92
N VAL A 171 28.41 -15.48 -1.00
CA VAL A 171 28.17 -14.53 0.09
C VAL A 171 26.67 -14.34 0.27
N ALA A 172 26.18 -14.47 1.51
CA ALA A 172 24.79 -14.23 1.87
C ALA A 172 24.61 -12.86 2.53
N VAL A 173 25.44 -12.55 3.53
CA VAL A 173 25.30 -11.32 4.31
C VAL A 173 26.65 -10.64 4.49
N VAL A 174 26.67 -9.32 4.36
CA VAL A 174 27.84 -8.46 4.55
C VAL A 174 27.51 -7.44 5.62
N PHE A 175 28.43 -7.23 6.56
CA PHE A 175 28.35 -6.18 7.56
C PHE A 175 29.76 -5.66 7.81
N GLU A 176 30.00 -4.40 7.48
CA GLU A 176 31.34 -3.79 7.49
C GLU A 176 32.34 -4.66 6.72
N ASP A 177 33.47 -5.03 7.32
CA ASP A 177 34.51 -5.88 6.72
C ASP A 177 34.24 -7.38 6.89
N LYS A 178 33.12 -7.76 7.53
CA LYS A 178 32.75 -9.15 7.79
C LYS A 178 31.69 -9.62 6.80
N ARG A 179 31.74 -10.92 6.51
CA ARG A 179 30.78 -11.60 5.63
C ARG A 179 30.50 -13.01 6.09
N LEU A 180 29.29 -13.48 5.82
CA LEU A 180 28.90 -14.88 5.95
C LEU A 180 28.49 -15.40 4.58
N SER A 181 28.99 -16.58 4.23
CA SER A 181 28.45 -17.38 3.13
C SER A 181 27.07 -17.93 3.50
N TYR A 182 26.31 -18.40 2.50
CA TYR A 182 25.05 -19.11 2.73
C TYR A 182 25.21 -20.30 3.67
N ARG A 183 26.29 -21.08 3.50
CA ARG A 183 26.62 -22.22 4.36
C ARG A 183 26.87 -21.78 5.80
N GLU A 184 27.72 -20.77 6.02
CA GLU A 184 28.06 -20.30 7.36
C GLU A 184 26.83 -19.72 8.07
N LEU A 185 26.05 -18.88 7.37
CA LEU A 185 24.81 -18.33 7.90
C LEU A 185 23.82 -19.44 8.29
N ASN A 186 23.63 -20.43 7.41
CA ASN A 186 22.74 -21.55 7.69
C ASN A 186 23.19 -22.38 8.88
N GLN A 187 24.49 -22.69 8.98
CA GLN A 187 25.04 -23.46 10.10
C GLN A 187 24.88 -22.72 11.42
N GLN A 188 25.19 -21.42 11.47
CA GLN A 188 25.03 -20.61 12.67
C GLN A 188 23.55 -20.50 13.09
N ALA A 189 22.65 -20.31 12.12
CA ALA A 189 21.22 -20.26 12.39
C ALA A 189 20.66 -21.63 12.84
N ASN A 190 21.16 -22.74 12.28
CA ASN A 190 20.79 -24.09 12.72
C ASN A 190 21.21 -24.34 14.17
N GLN A 191 22.43 -23.95 14.55
CA GLN A 191 22.92 -24.08 15.93
C GLN A 191 22.06 -23.29 16.91
N LEU A 192 21.73 -22.05 16.58
CA LEU A 192 20.81 -21.25 17.38
C LEU A 192 19.42 -21.91 17.44
N ALA A 193 18.91 -22.43 16.34
CA ALA A 193 17.60 -23.07 16.30
C ALA A 193 17.52 -24.32 17.20
N HIS A 194 18.51 -25.20 17.16
CA HIS A 194 18.60 -26.36 18.07
C HIS A 194 18.64 -25.92 19.53
N TYR A 195 19.39 -24.86 19.83
CA TYR A 195 19.44 -24.29 21.18
C TYR A 195 18.06 -23.77 21.61
N LEU A 196 17.39 -22.98 20.76
CA LEU A 196 16.05 -22.45 21.01
C LEU A 196 15.00 -23.57 21.18
N GLN A 197 15.09 -24.66 20.41
CA GLN A 197 14.20 -25.82 20.57
C GLN A 197 14.35 -26.47 21.95
N LYS A 198 15.57 -26.56 22.50
CA LYS A 198 15.78 -27.03 23.90
C LYS A 198 15.16 -26.11 24.94
N LEU A 199 15.02 -24.82 24.61
CA LEU A 199 14.33 -23.83 25.44
C LEU A 199 12.80 -23.83 25.22
N GLY A 200 12.29 -24.73 24.37
CA GLY A 200 10.86 -24.91 24.12
C GLY A 200 10.30 -24.06 22.99
N VAL A 201 11.15 -23.48 22.13
CA VAL A 201 10.69 -22.78 20.92
C VAL A 201 10.21 -23.80 19.88
N GLY A 202 9.05 -23.52 19.28
CA GLY A 202 8.38 -24.33 18.27
C GLY A 202 7.23 -23.55 17.64
N PRO A 203 6.30 -24.21 16.91
CA PRO A 203 5.18 -23.55 16.24
C PRO A 203 4.38 -22.65 17.20
N GLU A 204 4.04 -21.44 16.74
CA GLU A 204 3.30 -20.41 17.49
C GLU A 204 4.01 -19.87 18.76
N VAL A 205 5.24 -20.27 19.03
CA VAL A 205 6.03 -19.72 20.15
C VAL A 205 6.64 -18.40 19.74
N LEU A 206 6.32 -17.34 20.47
CA LEU A 206 6.86 -16.00 20.29
C LEU A 206 8.24 -15.87 20.97
N VAL A 207 9.22 -15.41 20.20
CA VAL A 207 10.58 -15.11 20.68
C VAL A 207 10.82 -13.62 20.50
N GLY A 208 11.04 -12.91 21.61
CA GLY A 208 11.46 -11.50 21.54
C GLY A 208 12.85 -11.39 20.94
N ILE A 209 13.10 -10.37 20.13
CA ILE A 209 14.43 -10.07 19.62
C ILE A 209 14.72 -8.57 19.75
N CYS A 210 15.69 -8.24 20.61
CA CYS A 210 16.13 -6.88 20.91
C CYS A 210 17.63 -6.77 20.64
N VAL A 211 17.99 -6.44 19.41
CA VAL A 211 19.39 -6.42 18.92
C VAL A 211 19.63 -5.20 18.05
N GLU A 212 20.87 -4.75 17.98
CA GLU A 212 21.34 -3.81 16.97
C GLU A 212 21.63 -4.53 15.64
N ARG A 213 21.80 -3.76 14.56
CA ARG A 213 22.09 -4.32 13.24
C ARG A 213 23.48 -4.95 13.22
N SER A 214 23.55 -6.24 12.90
CA SER A 214 24.79 -6.99 12.79
C SER A 214 24.57 -8.28 11.99
N LEU A 215 25.62 -9.10 11.82
CA LEU A 215 25.47 -10.45 11.26
C LEU A 215 24.63 -11.34 12.18
N GLU A 216 24.84 -11.21 13.48
CA GLU A 216 24.14 -11.96 14.52
C GLU A 216 22.64 -11.66 14.51
N MET A 217 22.22 -10.45 14.15
CA MET A 217 20.80 -10.12 13.94
C MET A 217 20.15 -11.07 12.92
N VAL A 218 20.78 -11.28 11.75
CA VAL A 218 20.24 -12.16 10.70
C VAL A 218 20.25 -13.62 11.16
N VAL A 219 21.32 -14.05 11.85
CA VAL A 219 21.40 -15.37 12.49
C VAL A 219 20.26 -15.55 13.50
N GLY A 220 19.97 -14.52 14.31
CA GLY A 220 18.91 -14.48 15.30
C GLY A 220 17.53 -14.71 14.68
N VAL A 221 17.18 -13.91 13.66
CA VAL A 221 15.88 -14.03 12.98
C VAL A 221 15.76 -15.40 12.30
N LEU A 222 16.77 -15.86 11.54
CA LEU A 222 16.75 -17.17 10.90
C LEU A 222 16.67 -18.32 11.91
N GLY A 223 17.41 -18.24 13.02
CA GLY A 223 17.40 -19.25 14.08
C GLY A 223 16.04 -19.39 14.75
N ILE A 224 15.32 -18.28 14.97
CA ILE A 224 13.94 -18.30 15.48
C ILE A 224 13.02 -19.03 14.49
N LEU A 225 13.07 -18.66 13.21
CA LEU A 225 12.22 -19.27 12.18
C LEU A 225 12.50 -20.77 12.02
N LYS A 226 13.77 -21.17 12.03
CA LYS A 226 14.22 -22.56 11.93
C LYS A 226 13.85 -23.39 13.16
N ALA A 227 13.83 -22.79 14.35
CA ALA A 227 13.30 -23.45 15.54
C ALA A 227 11.78 -23.70 15.44
N GLY A 228 11.09 -22.99 14.53
CA GLY A 228 9.64 -23.02 14.33
C GLY A 228 8.90 -21.88 15.02
N GLY A 229 9.59 -20.96 15.69
CA GLY A 229 8.99 -19.83 16.39
C GLY A 229 8.79 -18.61 15.49
N ALA A 230 8.09 -17.62 16.04
CA ALA A 230 7.89 -16.31 15.41
C ALA A 230 8.62 -15.22 16.19
N HIS A 231 9.28 -14.32 15.49
CA HIS A 231 10.04 -13.25 16.13
C HIS A 231 9.17 -12.04 16.46
N VAL A 232 9.40 -11.45 17.63
CA VAL A 232 8.79 -10.19 18.09
C VAL A 232 9.91 -9.17 18.22
N PRO A 233 10.15 -8.34 17.19
CA PRO A 233 11.19 -7.33 17.24
C PRO A 233 10.90 -6.27 18.30
N LEU A 234 11.95 -5.86 18.98
CA LEU A 234 11.96 -4.85 20.04
C LEU A 234 13.09 -3.88 19.73
N ASP A 235 12.76 -2.61 19.52
CA ASP A 235 13.79 -1.59 19.28
C ASP A 235 14.48 -1.19 20.60
N PRO A 236 15.80 -1.39 20.75
CA PRO A 236 16.51 -0.99 21.97
C PRO A 236 16.44 0.52 22.24
N THR A 237 16.13 1.34 21.23
CA THR A 237 15.99 2.80 21.37
C THR A 237 14.62 3.23 21.89
N TYR A 238 13.64 2.32 21.97
CA TYR A 238 12.32 2.66 22.49
C TYR A 238 12.34 2.95 24.00
N PRO A 239 11.44 3.82 24.49
CA PRO A 239 11.27 4.01 25.92
C PRO A 239 10.99 2.69 26.64
N LYS A 240 11.59 2.48 27.82
CA LYS A 240 11.42 1.25 28.63
C LYS A 240 9.94 0.91 28.87
N SER A 241 9.07 1.91 29.02
CA SER A 241 7.62 1.71 29.19
C SER A 241 6.97 1.05 27.96
N ARG A 242 7.40 1.41 26.75
CA ARG A 242 6.92 0.81 25.50
C ARG A 242 7.40 -0.63 25.37
N LEU A 243 8.67 -0.90 25.65
CA LEU A 243 9.23 -2.26 25.66
C LEU A 243 8.53 -3.14 26.70
N ALA A 244 8.25 -2.60 27.89
CA ALA A 244 7.56 -3.32 28.95
C ALA A 244 6.13 -3.69 28.55
N PHE A 245 5.43 -2.78 27.86
CA PHE A 245 4.11 -3.06 27.30
C PHE A 245 4.17 -4.19 26.27
N MET A 246 5.06 -4.10 25.28
CA MET A 246 5.19 -5.12 24.22
C MET A 246 5.54 -6.49 24.79
N LEU A 247 6.47 -6.56 25.74
CA LEU A 247 6.85 -7.82 26.41
C LEU A 247 5.71 -8.39 27.26
N LYS A 248 4.91 -7.54 27.90
CA LYS A 248 3.74 -7.96 28.70
C LYS A 248 2.60 -8.48 27.82
N ASP A 249 2.40 -7.86 26.66
CA ASP A 249 1.34 -8.22 25.71
C ASP A 249 1.71 -9.50 24.93
N ALA A 250 2.90 -9.54 24.32
CA ALA A 250 3.39 -10.70 23.56
C ALA A 250 3.76 -11.91 24.43
N ARG A 251 4.19 -11.69 25.69
CA ARG A 251 4.62 -12.74 26.63
C ARG A 251 5.60 -13.75 26.01
N PRO A 252 6.70 -13.30 25.38
CA PRO A 252 7.64 -14.23 24.77
C PRO A 252 8.28 -15.13 25.84
N SER A 253 8.50 -16.40 25.50
CA SER A 253 9.17 -17.37 26.39
C SER A 253 10.68 -17.14 26.44
N VAL A 254 11.25 -16.70 25.33
CA VAL A 254 12.68 -16.42 25.14
C VAL A 254 12.84 -15.00 24.58
N LEU A 255 13.89 -14.31 25.02
CA LEU A 255 14.28 -13.00 24.52
C LEU A 255 15.74 -13.05 24.06
N ILE A 256 15.95 -12.91 22.76
CA ILE A 256 17.27 -12.81 22.14
C ILE A 256 17.76 -11.37 22.21
N THR A 257 18.99 -11.16 22.65
CA THR A 257 19.60 -9.83 22.74
C THR A 257 21.12 -9.87 22.62
N GLN A 258 21.79 -8.74 22.88
CA GLN A 258 23.23 -8.63 23.04
C GLN A 258 23.54 -8.23 24.49
N SER A 259 24.67 -8.68 25.03
CA SER A 259 24.99 -8.54 26.46
C SER A 259 24.94 -7.08 26.95
N HIS A 260 25.39 -6.13 26.13
CA HIS A 260 25.38 -4.70 26.46
C HIS A 260 23.98 -4.06 26.48
N LEU A 261 22.97 -4.71 25.89
CA LEU A 261 21.57 -4.26 25.90
C LEU A 261 20.78 -4.81 27.09
N VAL A 262 21.30 -5.79 27.83
CA VAL A 262 20.54 -6.46 28.90
C VAL A 262 20.06 -5.47 29.97
N GLU A 263 20.87 -4.49 30.34
CA GLU A 263 20.49 -3.47 31.35
C GLU A 263 19.46 -2.45 30.83
N SER A 264 19.31 -2.31 29.51
CA SER A 264 18.32 -1.42 28.90
C SER A 264 16.93 -2.06 28.87
N LEU A 265 16.85 -3.39 28.92
CA LEU A 265 15.59 -4.13 28.96
C LEU A 265 14.78 -3.83 30.24
N PRO A 266 13.45 -3.73 30.15
CA PRO A 266 12.59 -3.65 31.32
C PRO A 266 12.48 -5.02 32.01
N GLU A 267 11.97 -5.06 33.25
CA GLU A 267 11.70 -6.33 33.92
C GLU A 267 10.74 -7.21 33.11
N HIS A 268 11.12 -8.46 32.88
CA HIS A 268 10.34 -9.43 32.12
C HIS A 268 10.55 -10.86 32.64
N ARG A 269 9.74 -11.80 32.15
CA ARG A 269 9.80 -13.22 32.51
C ARG A 269 10.48 -14.12 31.46
N ALA A 270 10.80 -13.56 30.30
CA ALA A 270 11.47 -14.29 29.23
C ALA A 270 12.87 -14.74 29.66
N LEU A 271 13.28 -15.92 29.22
CA LEU A 271 14.66 -16.37 29.33
C LEU A 271 15.53 -15.57 28.35
N VAL A 272 16.53 -14.86 28.85
CA VAL A 272 17.45 -14.07 28.02
C VAL A 272 18.50 -14.97 27.38
N VAL A 273 18.72 -14.78 26.07
CA VAL A 273 19.80 -15.39 25.31
C VAL A 273 20.60 -14.29 24.63
N CYS A 274 21.86 -14.15 24.99
CA CYS A 274 22.77 -13.14 24.45
C CYS A 274 23.58 -13.73 23.29
N LEU A 275 23.41 -13.23 22.08
CA LEU A 275 24.06 -13.75 20.87
C LEU A 275 25.59 -13.62 20.89
N ASP A 276 26.12 -12.70 21.69
CA ASP A 276 27.55 -12.43 21.86
C ASP A 276 28.17 -13.27 22.99
N THR A 277 27.54 -13.35 24.18
CA THR A 277 28.12 -14.06 25.33
C THR A 277 27.74 -15.53 25.44
N ASP A 278 26.55 -15.93 24.98
CA ASP A 278 26.10 -17.33 25.04
C ASP A 278 26.53 -18.16 23.82
N TRP A 279 27.22 -17.53 22.86
CA TRP A 279 27.61 -18.17 21.60
C TRP A 279 28.47 -19.42 21.80
N GLU A 280 29.32 -19.46 22.83
CA GLU A 280 30.14 -20.64 23.11
C GLU A 280 29.29 -21.88 23.42
N VAL A 281 28.12 -21.70 24.03
CA VAL A 281 27.17 -22.78 24.31
C VAL A 281 26.37 -23.11 23.06
N ILE A 282 25.85 -22.10 22.37
CA ILE A 282 25.07 -22.25 21.13
C ILE A 282 25.88 -22.98 20.05
N ALA A 283 27.15 -22.63 19.88
CA ALA A 283 28.05 -23.20 18.89
C ALA A 283 28.38 -24.69 19.11
N ARG A 284 27.98 -25.28 20.25
CA ARG A 284 28.10 -26.73 20.52
C ARG A 284 26.91 -27.52 19.97
N GLU A 285 25.82 -26.85 19.61
CA GLU A 285 24.67 -27.49 18.98
C GLU A 285 24.98 -27.99 17.56
N SER A 286 24.09 -28.85 17.05
CA SER A 286 24.20 -29.39 15.70
C SER A 286 24.15 -28.29 14.64
N ARG A 287 24.96 -28.46 13.60
CA ARG A 287 24.94 -27.60 12.39
C ARG A 287 23.93 -28.08 11.35
N GLU A 288 23.35 -29.25 11.54
CA GLU A 288 22.34 -29.83 10.65
C GLU A 288 21.00 -29.10 10.80
N THR A 289 20.22 -29.08 9.72
CA THR A 289 18.88 -28.45 9.72
C THR A 289 18.01 -29.06 10.82
N PRO A 290 17.43 -28.25 11.72
CA PRO A 290 16.54 -28.75 12.78
C PRO A 290 15.24 -29.29 12.18
N VAL A 291 14.64 -30.28 12.84
CA VAL A 291 13.30 -30.75 12.49
C VAL A 291 12.28 -29.88 13.22
N SER A 292 11.37 -29.27 12.50
CA SER A 292 10.26 -28.47 13.04
C SER A 292 8.93 -28.96 12.49
N GLN A 293 7.84 -28.73 13.24
CA GLN A 293 6.46 -29.00 12.81
C GLN A 293 5.75 -27.75 12.30
N VAL A 294 6.50 -26.67 12.08
CA VAL A 294 5.99 -25.40 11.55
C VAL A 294 5.50 -25.58 10.11
N THR A 295 4.44 -24.86 9.76
CA THR A 295 3.81 -24.86 8.45
C THR A 295 3.67 -23.44 7.93
N ALA A 296 3.36 -23.28 6.64
CA ALA A 296 3.18 -21.96 6.04
C ALA A 296 2.01 -21.14 6.64
N ASP A 297 1.09 -21.79 7.37
CA ASP A 297 -0.02 -21.15 8.09
C ASP A 297 0.36 -20.70 9.51
N ASN A 298 1.59 -20.97 9.97
CA ASN A 298 2.08 -20.49 11.26
C ASN A 298 2.67 -19.08 11.17
N LEU A 299 2.76 -18.43 12.33
CA LEU A 299 3.40 -17.13 12.49
C LEU A 299 4.88 -17.16 12.10
N ALA A 300 5.32 -16.19 11.31
CA ALA A 300 6.72 -15.88 11.06
C ALA A 300 7.21 -14.72 11.95
N TYR A 301 6.33 -13.75 12.22
CA TYR A 301 6.64 -12.56 13.01
C TYR A 301 5.40 -11.97 13.67
N VAL A 302 5.64 -11.17 14.72
CA VAL A 302 4.64 -10.27 15.30
C VAL A 302 5.23 -8.86 15.37
N ILE A 303 4.75 -7.96 14.52
CA ILE A 303 5.25 -6.58 14.43
C ILE A 303 4.22 -5.62 15.05
N TYR A 304 4.65 -4.79 16.00
CA TYR A 304 3.76 -3.86 16.69
C TYR A 304 3.55 -2.56 15.91
N THR A 305 2.30 -2.20 15.66
CA THR A 305 1.91 -0.90 15.08
C THR A 305 1.41 0.04 16.18
N SER A 306 1.35 1.36 15.91
CA SER A 306 0.95 2.38 16.91
C SER A 306 -0.49 2.21 17.43
N GLY A 307 -1.36 1.55 16.67
CA GLY A 307 -2.76 1.32 17.01
C GLY A 307 -3.61 2.60 17.01
N THR A 308 -4.80 2.54 16.41
CA THR A 308 -5.74 3.69 16.36
C THR A 308 -6.23 4.15 17.75
N THR A 309 -6.12 3.30 18.76
CA THR A 309 -6.51 3.58 20.16
C THR A 309 -5.36 4.18 20.99
N GLY A 310 -4.20 4.44 20.38
CA GLY A 310 -2.98 4.92 21.07
C GLY A 310 -2.24 3.84 21.87
N GLN A 311 -2.75 2.61 21.92
CA GLN A 311 -2.04 1.44 22.44
C GLN A 311 -1.49 0.61 21.29
N PRO A 312 -0.19 0.26 21.31
CA PRO A 312 0.38 -0.56 20.26
C PRO A 312 -0.31 -1.91 20.11
N LYS A 313 -0.43 -2.42 18.88
CA LYS A 313 -1.04 -3.72 18.59
C LYS A 313 -0.08 -4.60 17.81
N GLY A 314 0.12 -5.84 18.26
CA GLY A 314 0.94 -6.82 17.55
C GLY A 314 0.19 -7.41 16.34
N VAL A 315 0.71 -7.17 15.14
CA VAL A 315 0.18 -7.72 13.91
C VAL A 315 0.83 -9.07 13.62
N LEU A 316 -0.01 -10.06 13.37
CA LEU A 316 0.37 -11.46 13.19
C LEU A 316 0.70 -11.76 11.72
N GLY A 317 1.99 -11.86 11.39
CA GLY A 317 2.46 -12.16 10.04
C GLY A 317 2.67 -13.65 9.81
N LEU A 318 2.06 -14.21 8.77
CA LEU A 318 2.18 -15.63 8.41
C LEU A 318 3.27 -15.87 7.37
N HIS A 319 3.90 -17.04 7.42
CA HIS A 319 4.88 -17.47 6.41
C HIS A 319 4.34 -17.39 4.98
N ARG A 320 3.13 -17.92 4.73
CA ARG A 320 2.50 -17.94 3.39
C ARG A 320 2.31 -16.55 2.78
N GLY A 321 2.00 -15.55 3.62
CA GLY A 321 1.77 -14.17 3.17
C GLY A 321 3.06 -13.55 2.64
N THR A 322 4.14 -13.73 3.39
CA THR A 322 5.49 -13.31 2.98
C THR A 322 5.94 -14.01 1.70
N ILE A 323 5.78 -15.34 1.59
CA ILE A 323 6.17 -16.06 0.37
C ILE A 323 5.35 -15.61 -0.84
N ASN A 324 4.05 -15.35 -0.69
CA ASN A 324 3.23 -14.79 -1.76
C ASN A 324 3.76 -13.42 -2.23
N ARG A 325 3.97 -12.51 -1.27
CA ARG A 325 4.47 -11.14 -1.52
C ARG A 325 5.82 -11.15 -2.25
N PHE A 326 6.71 -12.05 -1.86
CA PHE A 326 8.04 -12.14 -2.47
C PHE A 326 8.00 -12.78 -3.84
N SER A 327 7.18 -13.83 -4.02
CA SER A 327 7.00 -14.52 -5.30
C SER A 327 6.50 -13.57 -6.39
N TRP A 328 5.63 -12.62 -6.03
CA TRP A 328 5.23 -11.54 -6.94
C TRP A 328 6.46 -10.70 -7.36
N MET A 329 7.25 -10.20 -6.40
CA MET A 329 8.38 -9.32 -6.71
C MET A 329 9.45 -10.03 -7.54
N TRP A 330 9.77 -11.29 -7.24
CA TRP A 330 10.73 -12.08 -8.01
C TRP A 330 10.27 -12.35 -9.45
N LYS A 331 8.96 -12.35 -9.70
CA LYS A 331 8.40 -12.53 -11.03
C LYS A 331 8.38 -11.22 -11.82
N VAL A 332 7.97 -10.11 -11.19
CA VAL A 332 7.82 -8.83 -11.88
C VAL A 332 9.18 -8.11 -12.03
N TYR A 333 10.02 -8.15 -11.00
CA TYR A 333 11.36 -7.58 -10.99
C TYR A 333 12.37 -8.66 -10.57
N PRO A 334 12.67 -9.63 -11.46
CA PRO A 334 13.62 -10.71 -11.16
C PRO A 334 15.01 -10.14 -10.87
N PHE A 335 15.75 -10.81 -9.99
CA PHE A 335 17.15 -10.46 -9.73
C PHE A 335 18.04 -10.79 -10.94
N GLY A 336 18.90 -9.85 -11.31
CA GLY A 336 19.94 -10.00 -12.31
C GLY A 336 21.20 -10.68 -11.76
N LYS A 337 22.27 -10.63 -12.55
CA LYS A 337 23.62 -11.05 -12.10
C LYS A 337 24.23 -9.94 -11.25
N GLU A 338 25.04 -10.33 -10.26
CA GLU A 338 25.84 -9.41 -9.44
C GLU A 338 25.00 -8.39 -8.66
N GLU A 339 23.77 -8.76 -8.30
CA GLU A 339 22.92 -7.91 -7.45
C GLU A 339 23.37 -7.92 -6.00
N LEU A 340 23.18 -6.78 -5.34
CA LEU A 340 23.37 -6.59 -3.90
C LEU A 340 22.22 -5.74 -3.37
N CYS A 341 21.45 -6.30 -2.44
CA CYS A 341 20.43 -5.55 -1.71
C CYS A 341 20.98 -5.05 -0.38
N CYS A 342 20.27 -4.15 0.28
CA CYS A 342 20.62 -3.69 1.62
C CYS A 342 19.48 -3.92 2.62
N GLN A 343 19.86 -4.16 3.87
CA GLN A 343 18.98 -4.11 5.03
C GLN A 343 19.33 -2.89 5.85
N LYS A 344 18.35 -2.01 6.00
CA LYS A 344 18.51 -0.69 6.60
C LYS A 344 17.27 -0.24 7.38
N THR A 345 16.14 -0.93 7.20
CA THR A 345 14.90 -0.69 7.92
C THR A 345 14.92 -1.43 9.27
N SER A 346 14.51 -0.78 10.37
CA SER A 346 14.40 -1.43 11.69
C SER A 346 13.52 -2.69 11.61
N LEU A 347 13.89 -3.75 12.35
CA LEU A 347 13.11 -4.99 12.40
C LEU A 347 11.65 -4.76 12.86
N ASN A 348 11.39 -3.63 13.53
CA ASN A 348 10.06 -3.21 13.97
C ASN A 348 9.14 -2.74 12.83
N PHE A 349 9.62 -2.73 11.58
CA PHE A 349 8.82 -2.45 10.40
C PHE A 349 8.87 -3.62 9.42
N VAL A 350 7.73 -3.92 8.80
CA VAL A 350 7.55 -5.11 7.96
C VAL A 350 8.44 -5.13 6.71
N ASP A 351 8.88 -3.97 6.22
CA ASP A 351 9.81 -3.87 5.07
C ASP A 351 11.17 -4.52 5.37
N SER A 352 11.58 -4.57 6.63
CA SER A 352 12.81 -5.28 7.03
C SER A 352 12.75 -6.77 6.70
N VAL A 353 11.54 -7.38 6.71
CA VAL A 353 11.34 -8.78 6.33
C VAL A 353 11.68 -8.97 4.86
N TRP A 354 11.27 -8.04 3.99
CA TRP A 354 11.66 -8.05 2.56
C TRP A 354 13.15 -7.78 2.40
N GLU A 355 13.70 -6.77 3.06
CA GLU A 355 15.12 -6.40 2.92
C GLU A 355 16.07 -7.53 3.32
N ILE A 356 15.68 -8.39 4.27
CA ILE A 356 16.44 -9.59 4.64
C ILE A 356 16.12 -10.74 3.68
N PHE A 357 14.86 -11.17 3.62
CA PHE A 357 14.52 -12.45 3.02
C PHE A 357 14.22 -12.37 1.53
N GLY A 358 13.71 -11.25 1.02
CA GLY A 358 13.48 -11.04 -0.41
C GLY A 358 14.68 -11.44 -1.29
N PRO A 359 15.88 -10.88 -1.04
CA PRO A 359 17.11 -11.26 -1.75
C PRO A 359 17.69 -12.61 -1.31
N LEU A 360 17.76 -12.90 0.00
CA LEU A 360 18.41 -14.12 0.50
C LEU A 360 17.76 -15.41 -0.03
N LEU A 361 16.45 -15.42 -0.19
CA LEU A 361 15.73 -16.58 -0.73
C LEU A 361 16.00 -16.83 -2.22
N LYS A 362 16.71 -15.93 -2.90
CA LYS A 362 17.07 -16.01 -4.33
C LYS A 362 18.58 -15.99 -4.59
N GLY A 363 19.40 -16.16 -3.56
CA GLY A 363 20.85 -16.24 -3.72
C GLY A 363 21.53 -14.87 -3.81
N VAL A 364 20.79 -13.78 -3.55
CA VAL A 364 21.31 -12.41 -3.62
C VAL A 364 21.84 -11.99 -2.25
N PRO A 365 23.08 -11.47 -2.15
CA PRO A 365 23.63 -10.99 -0.90
C PRO A 365 22.89 -9.77 -0.33
N VAL A 366 22.96 -9.62 0.99
CA VAL A 366 22.40 -8.47 1.73
C VAL A 366 23.50 -7.75 2.49
N LEU A 367 23.65 -6.46 2.22
CA LEU A 367 24.45 -5.54 3.00
C LEU A 367 23.65 -5.01 4.19
N ILE A 368 24.08 -5.29 5.41
CA ILE A 368 23.50 -4.71 6.62
C ILE A 368 24.09 -3.29 6.80
N ILE A 369 23.23 -2.28 6.87
CA ILE A 369 23.64 -0.87 7.02
C ILE A 369 23.33 -0.41 8.46
N PRO A 370 24.32 0.05 9.24
CA PRO A 370 24.13 0.52 10.62
C PRO A 370 23.10 1.65 10.75
N ASP A 371 22.51 1.81 11.93
CA ASP A 371 21.40 2.75 12.15
C ASP A 371 21.85 4.23 12.07
N GLU A 372 23.04 4.51 12.58
CA GLU A 372 23.70 5.81 12.48
C GLU A 372 23.99 6.22 11.03
N VAL A 373 24.32 5.25 10.16
CA VAL A 373 24.54 5.50 8.73
C VAL A 373 23.23 5.81 8.01
N VAL A 374 22.14 5.10 8.35
CA VAL A 374 20.82 5.34 7.73
C VAL A 374 20.26 6.73 8.06
N LYS A 375 20.57 7.25 9.25
CA LYS A 375 20.13 8.58 9.71
C LYS A 375 20.87 9.74 9.04
N ASP A 376 21.96 9.46 8.32
CA ASP A 376 22.76 10.46 7.62
C ASP A 376 22.71 10.18 6.10
N PRO A 377 21.92 10.94 5.32
CA PRO A 377 21.80 10.73 3.87
C PRO A 377 23.14 10.74 3.11
N VAL A 378 24.12 11.51 3.57
CA VAL A 378 25.46 11.54 2.96
C VAL A 378 26.16 10.21 3.17
N GLN A 379 26.25 9.75 4.42
CA GLN A 379 26.90 8.46 4.75
C GLN A 379 26.15 7.28 4.13
N LEU A 380 24.82 7.35 4.04
CA LEU A 380 24.02 6.34 3.36
C LEU A 380 24.39 6.25 1.89
N VAL A 381 24.39 7.37 1.15
CA VAL A 381 24.77 7.39 -0.27
C VAL A 381 26.20 6.88 -0.48
N GLU A 382 27.15 7.31 0.36
CA GLU A 382 28.54 6.84 0.29
C GLU A 382 28.65 5.33 0.53
N THR A 383 27.87 4.80 1.46
CA THR A 383 27.83 3.35 1.77
C THR A 383 27.21 2.55 0.63
N LEU A 384 26.12 3.03 0.04
CA LEU A 384 25.49 2.41 -1.13
C LEU A 384 26.44 2.38 -2.33
N ALA A 385 27.15 3.48 -2.58
CA ALA A 385 28.15 3.59 -3.64
C ALA A 385 29.35 2.66 -3.42
N LYS A 386 29.89 2.63 -2.19
CA LYS A 386 31.06 1.79 -1.82
C LYS A 386 30.82 0.31 -2.10
N HIS A 387 29.59 -0.16 -1.94
CA HIS A 387 29.25 -1.57 -2.08
C HIS A 387 28.49 -1.90 -3.37
N ASN A 388 28.26 -0.93 -4.25
CA ASN A 388 27.53 -1.12 -5.50
C ASN A 388 26.12 -1.72 -5.28
N VAL A 389 25.37 -1.17 -4.31
CA VAL A 389 24.00 -1.63 -4.02
C VAL A 389 23.11 -1.43 -5.24
N THR A 390 22.33 -2.44 -5.60
CA THR A 390 21.51 -2.46 -6.82
C THR A 390 20.04 -2.20 -6.59
N ARG A 391 19.56 -2.44 -5.36
CA ARG A 391 18.17 -2.18 -4.96
C ARG A 391 18.05 -1.60 -3.56
N ILE A 392 17.10 -0.69 -3.39
CA ILE A 392 16.79 -0.08 -2.09
C ILE A 392 15.28 0.11 -1.90
N VAL A 393 14.81 -0.06 -0.66
CA VAL A 393 13.46 0.30 -0.23
C VAL A 393 13.53 1.56 0.62
N LEU A 394 12.62 2.51 0.47
CA LEU A 394 12.64 3.80 1.15
C LEU A 394 11.22 4.26 1.48
N VAL A 395 11.10 5.06 2.54
CA VAL A 395 9.94 5.95 2.67
C VAL A 395 10.13 7.20 1.80
N PRO A 396 9.07 7.81 1.23
CA PRO A 396 9.16 9.04 0.44
C PRO A 396 10.00 10.15 1.09
N SER A 397 9.88 10.35 2.41
CA SER A 397 10.68 11.33 3.16
C SER A 397 12.20 11.09 3.08
N LEU A 398 12.66 9.84 3.19
CA LEU A 398 14.08 9.49 3.05
C LEU A 398 14.55 9.54 1.58
N LEU A 399 13.69 9.15 0.64
CA LEU A 399 13.97 9.30 -0.79
C LEU A 399 14.21 10.77 -1.13
N ARG A 400 13.37 11.69 -0.64
CA ARG A 400 13.56 13.13 -0.81
C ARG A 400 14.91 13.59 -0.25
N ALA A 401 15.24 13.21 0.98
CA ALA A 401 16.51 13.58 1.61
C ALA A 401 17.73 13.13 0.78
N ILE A 402 17.70 11.92 0.23
CA ILE A 402 18.75 11.40 -0.66
C ILE A 402 18.85 12.22 -1.96
N LEU A 403 17.72 12.49 -2.62
CA LEU A 403 17.67 13.28 -3.85
C LEU A 403 18.14 14.73 -3.67
N ASP A 404 17.93 15.29 -2.48
CA ASP A 404 18.37 16.64 -2.13
C ASP A 404 19.87 16.69 -1.72
N THR A 405 20.51 15.53 -1.54
CA THR A 405 21.93 15.47 -1.10
C THR A 405 22.91 15.73 -2.26
N TYR A 406 22.65 15.18 -3.45
CA TYR A 406 23.54 15.30 -4.60
C TYR A 406 22.77 15.49 -5.91
N ASP A 407 23.16 16.49 -6.70
CA ASP A 407 22.64 16.68 -8.07
C ASP A 407 23.15 15.62 -9.06
N ASP A 408 24.24 14.92 -8.74
CA ASP A 408 24.89 13.93 -9.60
C ASP A 408 24.74 12.48 -9.11
N LEU A 409 23.65 12.20 -8.38
CA LEU A 409 23.44 10.91 -7.70
C LEU A 409 23.55 9.69 -8.63
N GLN A 410 23.07 9.75 -9.88
CA GLN A 410 23.20 8.63 -10.83
C GLN A 410 24.64 8.27 -11.16
N LYS A 411 25.57 9.25 -11.13
CA LYS A 411 27.01 8.98 -11.31
C LYS A 411 27.63 8.33 -10.08
N ARG A 412 27.10 8.63 -8.89
CA ARG A 412 27.56 8.08 -7.60
C ARG A 412 27.00 6.69 -7.35
N LEU A 413 25.77 6.44 -7.79
CA LEU A 413 25.04 5.19 -7.63
C LEU A 413 24.69 4.61 -9.01
N PRO A 414 25.69 4.32 -9.87
CA PRO A 414 25.43 3.85 -11.23
C PRO A 414 24.74 2.48 -11.25
N ASP A 415 24.94 1.67 -10.21
CA ASP A 415 24.41 0.30 -10.13
C ASP A 415 23.04 0.23 -9.43
N LEU A 416 22.59 1.30 -8.77
CA LEU A 416 21.34 1.33 -8.02
C LEU A 416 20.15 1.57 -8.95
N GLN A 417 19.66 0.48 -9.54
CA GLN A 417 18.66 0.50 -10.61
C GLN A 417 17.21 0.42 -10.12
N ILE A 418 16.93 -0.25 -8.99
CA ILE A 418 15.55 -0.41 -8.49
C ILE A 418 15.38 0.32 -7.15
N TRP A 419 14.49 1.31 -7.16
CA TRP A 419 14.09 2.09 -6.00
C TRP A 419 12.65 1.75 -5.68
N VAL A 420 12.40 1.31 -4.46
CA VAL A 420 11.04 1.06 -3.95
C VAL A 420 10.70 2.13 -2.95
N SER A 421 9.55 2.77 -3.13
CA SER A 421 8.96 3.70 -2.18
C SER A 421 7.72 3.06 -1.55
N SER A 422 7.64 3.04 -0.22
CA SER A 422 6.46 2.53 0.52
C SER A 422 6.33 3.24 1.88
N GLY A 423 5.16 3.13 2.51
CA GLY A 423 4.90 3.60 3.88
C GLY A 423 4.43 5.06 4.02
N GLU A 424 4.56 5.90 2.99
CA GLU A 424 3.96 7.25 2.96
C GLU A 424 3.41 7.54 1.55
N ALA A 425 2.62 8.61 1.41
CA ALA A 425 2.17 9.05 0.08
C ALA A 425 3.36 9.57 -0.74
N LEU A 426 3.61 8.96 -1.91
CA LEU A 426 4.60 9.45 -2.85
C LEU A 426 4.06 10.66 -3.61
N LEU A 427 4.75 11.79 -3.50
CA LEU A 427 4.34 13.07 -4.08
C LEU A 427 4.98 13.28 -5.47
N GLY A 428 4.26 13.98 -6.35
CA GLY A 428 4.70 14.21 -7.74
C GLY A 428 5.98 15.05 -7.86
N ASP A 429 6.28 15.93 -6.90
CA ASP A 429 7.54 16.68 -6.88
C ASP A 429 8.76 15.78 -6.62
N ILE A 430 8.64 14.81 -5.72
CA ILE A 430 9.68 13.78 -5.48
C ILE A 430 9.91 12.96 -6.76
N VAL A 431 8.85 12.56 -7.45
CA VAL A 431 8.94 11.81 -8.71
C VAL A 431 9.64 12.61 -9.81
N ARG A 432 9.27 13.88 -10.01
CA ARG A 432 9.95 14.74 -10.99
C ARG A 432 11.44 14.84 -10.70
N ARG A 433 11.79 15.11 -9.44
CA ARG A 433 13.19 15.19 -9.00
C ARG A 433 13.94 13.88 -9.19
N PHE A 434 13.30 12.74 -8.92
CA PHE A 434 13.88 11.41 -9.17
C PHE A 434 14.16 11.20 -10.65
N ARG A 435 13.22 11.52 -11.55
CA ARG A 435 13.41 11.38 -13.00
C ARG A 435 14.55 12.26 -13.53
N GLU A 436 14.72 13.45 -12.97
CA GLU A 436 15.83 14.34 -13.33
C GLU A 436 17.19 13.79 -12.91
N ILE A 437 17.30 13.27 -11.69
CA ILE A 437 18.58 12.84 -11.10
C ILE A 437 18.94 11.40 -11.48
N MET A 438 17.96 10.49 -11.52
CA MET A 438 18.10 9.04 -11.72
C MET A 438 17.35 8.55 -12.97
N PRO A 439 17.54 9.15 -14.16
CA PRO A 439 16.72 8.88 -15.35
C PRO A 439 16.81 7.45 -15.88
N SER A 440 17.85 6.71 -15.49
CA SER A 440 18.06 5.32 -15.92
C SER A 440 17.50 4.29 -14.92
N SER A 441 16.99 4.75 -13.78
CA SER A 441 16.54 3.88 -12.69
C SER A 441 15.02 3.75 -12.64
N VAL A 442 14.55 2.64 -12.11
CA VAL A 442 13.13 2.36 -11.87
C VAL A 442 12.74 2.84 -10.47
N LEU A 443 11.63 3.59 -10.38
CA LEU A 443 10.98 3.94 -9.13
C LEU A 443 9.61 3.25 -9.04
N LEU A 444 9.43 2.45 -8.01
CA LEU A 444 8.19 1.74 -7.72
C LEU A 444 7.51 2.39 -6.52
N ASN A 445 6.23 2.74 -6.66
CA ASN A 445 5.38 3.13 -5.54
C ASN A 445 4.59 1.90 -5.08
N LEU A 446 4.93 1.37 -3.92
CA LEU A 446 4.24 0.25 -3.30
C LEU A 446 3.41 0.75 -2.14
N TYR A 447 2.29 0.08 -1.90
CA TYR A 447 1.40 0.42 -0.80
C TYR A 447 0.86 -0.83 -0.15
N GLY A 448 0.76 -0.77 1.17
CA GLY A 448 0.05 -1.73 1.98
C GLY A 448 0.22 -1.40 3.45
N SER A 449 0.08 -2.42 4.29
CA SER A 449 0.17 -2.28 5.73
C SER A 449 0.82 -3.51 6.36
N THR A 450 1.10 -3.43 7.66
CA THR A 450 1.66 -4.59 8.38
C THR A 450 0.67 -5.76 8.36
N GLU A 451 -0.63 -5.47 8.42
CA GLU A 451 -1.75 -6.43 8.49
C GLU A 451 -1.90 -7.28 7.22
N VAL A 452 -1.33 -6.84 6.10
CA VAL A 452 -1.45 -7.51 4.80
C VAL A 452 -0.12 -8.05 4.29
N SER A 453 0.83 -8.32 5.19
CA SER A 453 2.17 -8.84 4.89
C SER A 453 3.01 -7.89 4.02
N ALA A 454 3.07 -6.62 4.42
CA ALA A 454 3.70 -5.49 3.73
C ALA A 454 2.84 -4.90 2.61
N ASP A 455 3.33 -4.90 1.36
CA ASP A 455 2.63 -4.24 0.27
C ASP A 455 1.60 -5.15 -0.39
N VAL A 456 0.51 -4.57 -0.88
CA VAL A 456 -0.59 -5.23 -1.59
C VAL A 456 -0.95 -4.59 -2.92
N THR A 457 -0.47 -3.37 -3.19
CA THR A 457 -0.57 -2.74 -4.50
C THR A 457 0.77 -2.16 -4.93
N TRP A 458 0.91 -1.93 -6.23
CA TRP A 458 2.12 -1.37 -6.82
C TRP A 458 1.83 -0.51 -8.05
N TYR A 459 2.68 0.49 -8.25
CA TYR A 459 2.70 1.36 -9.40
C TYR A 459 4.15 1.56 -9.87
N ASP A 460 4.44 1.33 -11.15
CA ASP A 460 5.73 1.66 -11.73
C ASP A 460 5.69 3.08 -12.28
N VAL A 461 6.34 3.99 -11.55
CA VAL A 461 6.34 5.42 -11.85
C VAL A 461 7.09 5.74 -13.15
N THR A 462 7.94 4.83 -13.62
CA THR A 462 8.74 5.03 -14.85
C THR A 462 8.00 4.70 -16.12
N LEU A 463 6.94 3.89 -16.04
CA LEU A 463 6.12 3.52 -17.20
C LEU A 463 5.08 4.59 -17.56
N ASP A 464 4.88 5.57 -16.69
CA ASP A 464 3.92 6.64 -16.89
C ASP A 464 4.62 8.00 -16.91
N THR A 465 4.38 8.78 -17.95
CA THR A 465 4.93 10.13 -18.12
C THR A 465 4.00 11.22 -17.60
N THR A 466 2.79 10.87 -17.15
CA THR A 466 1.86 11.84 -16.60
C THR A 466 2.27 12.25 -15.19
N ASP A 467 2.28 13.55 -14.93
CA ASP A 467 2.59 14.12 -13.62
C ASP A 467 1.33 14.06 -12.73
N VAL A 468 0.86 12.85 -12.44
CA VAL A 468 -0.27 12.65 -11.53
C VAL A 468 0.18 12.93 -10.09
N ALA A 469 -0.55 13.80 -9.40
CA ALA A 469 -0.32 14.13 -8.00
C ALA A 469 -1.64 14.03 -7.22
N PRO A 470 -1.74 13.17 -6.19
CA PRO A 470 -0.71 12.24 -5.70
C PRO A 470 -0.45 11.07 -6.65
N VAL A 471 0.72 10.43 -6.52
CA VAL A 471 1.06 9.26 -7.32
C VAL A 471 0.14 8.09 -6.93
N PRO A 472 -0.47 7.38 -7.89
CA PRO A 472 -1.34 6.25 -7.58
C PRO A 472 -0.61 5.14 -6.82
N ILE A 473 -1.33 4.44 -5.95
CA ILE A 473 -0.88 3.17 -5.34
C ILE A 473 -0.96 1.99 -6.34
N GLY A 474 -1.55 2.24 -7.51
CA GLY A 474 -1.59 1.34 -8.65
C GLY A 474 -2.53 0.17 -8.52
N ARG A 475 -2.06 -1.02 -8.86
CA ARG A 475 -2.88 -2.24 -8.99
C ARG A 475 -2.48 -3.31 -7.99
N PRO A 476 -3.35 -4.30 -7.68
CA PRO A 476 -3.02 -5.31 -6.68
C PRO A 476 -1.85 -6.20 -7.10
N LEU A 477 -1.15 -6.75 -6.10
CA LEU A 477 -0.17 -7.83 -6.29
C LEU A 477 -0.85 -9.17 -6.56
N SER A 478 -0.04 -10.19 -6.86
CA SER A 478 -0.51 -11.57 -7.00
C SER A 478 -1.30 -12.06 -5.78
N ASN A 479 -2.40 -12.74 -6.04
CA ASN A 479 -3.30 -13.34 -5.05
C ASN A 479 -3.90 -12.34 -4.05
N THR A 480 -3.96 -11.06 -4.41
CA THR A 480 -4.58 -10.00 -3.63
C THR A 480 -5.75 -9.39 -4.38
N GLN A 481 -6.82 -9.08 -3.66
CA GLN A 481 -7.97 -8.37 -4.18
C GLN A 481 -8.14 -7.07 -3.42
N ILE A 482 -8.51 -6.02 -4.15
CA ILE A 482 -8.71 -4.67 -3.64
C ILE A 482 -10.13 -4.25 -3.99
N TYR A 483 -10.83 -3.70 -3.00
CA TYR A 483 -12.18 -3.18 -3.15
C TYR A 483 -12.19 -1.76 -2.64
N ILE A 484 -12.96 -0.88 -3.27
CA ILE A 484 -13.19 0.47 -2.76
C ILE A 484 -14.69 0.56 -2.50
N LEU A 485 -15.06 0.69 -1.24
CA LEU A 485 -16.43 0.48 -0.76
C LEU A 485 -17.02 1.75 -0.16
N ASP A 486 -18.34 1.88 -0.25
CA ASP A 486 -19.10 2.88 0.48
C ASP A 486 -19.41 2.40 1.92
N ARG A 487 -20.09 3.26 2.69
CA ARG A 487 -20.54 2.96 4.06
C ARG A 487 -21.53 1.79 4.18
N TYR A 488 -22.04 1.28 3.05
CA TYR A 488 -22.95 0.14 2.96
C TYR A 488 -22.26 -1.11 2.39
N LEU A 489 -20.92 -1.09 2.30
CA LEU A 489 -20.09 -2.16 1.75
C LEU A 489 -20.40 -2.47 0.28
N GLN A 490 -20.86 -1.47 -0.49
CA GLN A 490 -21.03 -1.57 -1.93
C GLN A 490 -19.83 -0.96 -2.66
N PRO A 491 -19.39 -1.55 -3.79
CA PRO A 491 -18.34 -0.95 -4.60
C PRO A 491 -18.74 0.45 -5.10
N VAL A 492 -17.84 1.41 -4.93
CA VAL A 492 -18.05 2.77 -5.45
C VAL A 492 -17.69 2.85 -6.95
N PRO A 493 -18.34 3.75 -7.72
CA PRO A 493 -17.98 3.97 -9.12
C PRO A 493 -16.56 4.50 -9.31
N VAL A 494 -16.00 4.31 -10.50
CA VAL A 494 -14.67 4.86 -10.84
C VAL A 494 -14.67 6.38 -10.75
N GLY A 495 -13.79 6.93 -9.90
CA GLY A 495 -13.65 8.36 -9.62
C GLY A 495 -14.33 8.83 -8.34
N VAL A 496 -15.11 7.97 -7.68
CA VAL A 496 -15.76 8.27 -6.39
C VAL A 496 -14.88 7.76 -5.24
N PRO A 497 -14.62 8.58 -4.20
CA PRO A 497 -13.86 8.13 -3.04
C PRO A 497 -14.65 7.11 -2.21
N GLY A 498 -13.96 6.11 -1.66
CA GLY A 498 -14.51 5.14 -0.72
C GLY A 498 -13.45 4.62 0.25
N GLU A 499 -13.85 3.67 1.09
CA GLU A 499 -12.96 2.95 2.01
C GLU A 499 -12.30 1.77 1.29
N LEU A 500 -10.98 1.64 1.42
CA LEU A 500 -10.17 0.58 0.81
C LEU A 500 -10.24 -0.74 1.61
#